data_AF-A0A1W1H4D3-F1
#
_entry.id   AF-A0A1W1H4D3-F1
#
_cell.length_a   1.000
_cell.length_b   1.000
_cell.length_c   1.000
_cell.angle_alpha   90.00
_cell.angle_beta   90.00
_cell.angle_gamma   90.00
#
_symmetry.space_group_name_H-M   'P 1'
#
loop_
_entity.id
_entity.type
_entity.pdbx_description
1 polymer ?
#
loop_
_entity_poly.entity_id
_entity_poly.type
_entity_poly.pdbx_seq_one_letter_code
_entity_poly.pdbx_strand_id
1 'polypeptide(L)'
;MADRRYLKKMTRYWAAEEARATVALQDALASEWFDYWHTHLDWKGRGNRHGSDRTAVAAALLRLLERAVACRRQDTQCWVVLAPDSGQSALFLHSPNPQGTPWPHPFDGVTWDIEAPDWLAPVMTQHHQLGRWGSAEPRLLVRVRA
;
A
#
# COMPACT_ATOMS: atom_id res chain seq x y z
N MET A 1 -1.05 18.84 18.72
CA MET A 1 -2.29 18.27 18.16
C MET A 1 -2.69 19.08 16.94
N ALA A 2 -3.07 18.44 15.84
CA ALA A 2 -3.56 19.15 14.66
C ALA A 2 -4.97 19.72 14.93
N ASP A 3 -5.23 20.95 14.46
CA ASP A 3 -6.53 21.59 14.62
C ASP A 3 -7.64 20.84 13.85
N ARG A 4 -8.88 20.88 14.37
CA ARG A 4 -10.07 20.25 13.79
C ARG A 4 -10.28 20.64 12.33
N ARG A 5 -9.99 21.88 11.96
CA ARG A 5 -10.08 22.36 10.57
C ARG A 5 -9.08 21.63 9.66
N TYR A 6 -7.86 21.41 10.15
CA TYR A 6 -6.84 20.65 9.43
C TYR A 6 -7.27 19.20 9.24
N LEU A 7 -7.70 18.53 10.31
CA LEU A 7 -8.13 17.14 10.25
C LEU A 7 -9.26 16.95 9.23
N LYS A 8 -10.29 17.81 9.26
CA LYS A 8 -11.39 17.77 8.27
C LYS A 8 -10.90 17.95 6.84
N LYS A 9 -9.93 18.86 6.62
CA LYS A 9 -9.34 19.07 5.29
C LYS A 9 -8.58 17.83 4.83
N MET A 10 -7.77 17.23 5.70
CA MET A 10 -6.97 16.06 5.36
C MET A 10 -7.83 14.82 5.14
N THR A 11 -8.88 14.60 5.93
CA THR A 11 -9.85 13.51 5.68
C THR A 11 -10.44 13.60 4.27
N ARG A 12 -10.89 14.79 3.85
CA ARG A 12 -11.42 15.00 2.50
C ARG A 12 -10.36 14.79 1.42
N TYR A 13 -9.13 15.23 1.68
CA TYR A 13 -8.01 15.05 0.77
C TYR A 13 -7.72 13.56 0.56
N TRP A 14 -7.54 12.80 1.65
CA TRP A 14 -7.26 11.36 1.57
C TRP A 14 -8.37 10.57 0.89
N ALA A 15 -9.63 10.91 1.16
CA ALA A 15 -10.77 10.29 0.48
C ALA A 15 -10.74 10.54 -1.05
N ALA A 16 -10.33 11.75 -1.48
CA ALA A 16 -10.20 12.07 -2.90
C ALA A 16 -9.03 11.34 -3.57
N GLU A 17 -7.87 11.24 -2.91
CA GLU A 17 -6.73 10.47 -3.44
C GLU A 17 -7.06 8.97 -3.51
N GLU A 18 -7.72 8.41 -2.49
CA GLU A 18 -8.18 7.01 -2.48
C GLU A 18 -9.17 6.73 -3.62
N ALA A 19 -10.10 7.65 -3.89
CA ALA A 19 -11.04 7.51 -4.99
C ALA A 19 -10.33 7.49 -6.36
N ARG A 20 -9.36 8.39 -6.58
CA ARG A 20 -8.56 8.39 -7.83
C ARG A 20 -7.74 7.12 -7.98
N ALA A 21 -7.10 6.66 -6.92
CA ALA A 21 -6.33 5.42 -6.96
C ALA A 21 -7.21 4.18 -7.16
N THR A 22 -8.46 4.21 -6.69
CA THR A 22 -9.43 3.14 -6.95
C THR A 22 -9.79 3.06 -8.44
N VAL A 23 -9.97 4.19 -9.11
CA VAL A 23 -10.19 4.20 -10.58
C VAL A 23 -8.96 3.66 -11.30
N ALA A 24 -7.76 4.16 -10.97
CA ALA A 24 -6.52 3.69 -11.58
C ALA A 24 -6.28 2.19 -11.35
N LEU A 25 -6.64 1.66 -10.18
CA LEU A 25 -6.60 0.24 -9.86
C LEU A 25 -7.53 -0.57 -10.77
N GLN A 26 -8.75 -0.10 -11.01
CA GLN A 26 -9.71 -0.78 -11.88
C GLN A 26 -9.20 -0.86 -13.32
N ASP A 27 -8.64 0.24 -13.83
CA ASP A 27 -8.03 0.28 -15.16
C ASP A 27 -6.85 -0.69 -15.27
N ALA A 28 -6.00 -0.76 -14.23
CA ALA A 28 -4.88 -1.69 -14.18
C ALA A 28 -5.33 -3.15 -14.14
N LEU A 29 -6.34 -3.47 -13.33
CA LEU A 29 -6.89 -4.83 -13.23
C LEU A 29 -7.61 -5.29 -14.52
N ALA A 30 -8.08 -4.34 -15.35
CA ALA A 30 -8.64 -4.62 -16.67
C ALA A 30 -7.57 -4.91 -17.73
N SER A 31 -6.29 -4.63 -17.44
CA SER A 31 -5.18 -4.91 -18.36
C SER A 31 -4.88 -6.41 -18.41
N GLU A 32 -4.41 -6.90 -19.58
CA GLU A 32 -4.08 -8.31 -19.77
C GLU A 32 -2.96 -8.77 -18.82
N TRP A 33 -1.94 -7.93 -18.64
CA TRP A 33 -0.82 -8.16 -17.75
C TRP A 33 -0.34 -6.85 -17.14
N PHE A 34 0.40 -6.93 -16.04
CA PHE A 34 1.08 -5.78 -15.44
C PHE A 34 2.39 -6.22 -14.79
N ASP A 35 3.44 -5.44 -15.05
CA ASP A 35 4.77 -5.66 -14.50
C ASP A 35 5.07 -4.61 -13.42
N TYR A 36 4.88 -4.99 -12.15
CA TYR A 36 5.04 -4.12 -10.98
C TYR A 36 4.26 -2.79 -11.11
N TRP A 37 3.05 -2.86 -11.67
CA TRP A 37 2.18 -1.69 -11.67
C TRP A 37 1.96 -1.24 -10.23
N HIS A 38 1.99 0.07 -10.01
CA HIS A 38 1.80 0.60 -8.67
C HIS A 38 1.16 1.98 -8.67
N THR A 39 0.55 2.32 -7.54
CA THR A 39 -0.07 3.63 -7.33
C THR A 39 0.23 4.16 -5.93
N HIS A 40 0.58 5.44 -5.89
CA HIS A 40 0.83 6.18 -4.66
C HIS A 40 -0.40 7.01 -4.29
N LEU A 41 -0.77 7.01 -3.01
CA LEU A 41 -1.80 7.92 -2.50
C LEU A 41 -1.24 9.29 -2.10
N ASP A 42 0.04 9.35 -1.78
CA ASP A 42 0.65 10.56 -1.20
C ASP A 42 1.86 11.07 -1.98
N TRP A 43 1.71 11.27 -3.29
CA TRP A 43 2.77 11.82 -4.17
C TRP A 43 3.52 13.05 -3.63
N LYS A 44 2.92 13.80 -2.71
CA LYS A 44 3.48 15.03 -2.13
C LYS A 44 4.06 14.85 -0.72
N GLY A 45 4.14 13.63 -0.20
CA GLY A 45 4.69 13.33 1.13
C GLY A 45 3.96 14.07 2.26
N ARG A 46 2.65 14.34 2.12
CA ARG A 46 1.87 15.04 3.15
C ARG A 46 1.69 14.20 4.42
N GLY A 47 1.71 12.89 4.30
CA GLY A 47 1.74 11.92 5.38
C GLY A 47 2.95 12.06 6.31
N ASN A 48 4.04 12.71 5.85
CA ASN A 48 5.22 12.96 6.66
C ASN A 48 5.02 14.09 7.70
N ARG A 49 3.94 14.87 7.60
CA ARG A 49 3.72 16.05 8.45
C ARG A 49 3.30 15.70 9.87
N HIS A 50 2.43 14.71 10.03
CA HIS A 50 1.91 14.27 11.32
C HIS A 50 1.72 12.76 11.33
N GLY A 51 1.92 12.14 12.50
CA GLY A 51 1.67 10.70 12.68
C GLY A 51 0.25 10.29 12.29
N SER A 52 -0.76 11.14 12.52
CA SER A 52 -2.13 10.88 12.07
C SER A 52 -2.27 10.81 10.55
N ASP A 53 -1.53 11.62 9.80
CA ASP A 53 -1.56 11.58 8.33
C ASP A 53 -0.80 10.36 7.81
N ARG A 54 0.32 9.98 8.45
CA ARG A 54 1.05 8.73 8.19
C ARG A 54 0.13 7.52 8.32
N THR A 55 -0.58 7.41 9.44
CA THR A 55 -1.56 6.35 9.68
C THR A 55 -2.71 6.41 8.69
N ALA A 56 -3.19 7.61 8.31
CA ALA A 56 -4.26 7.75 7.32
C ALA A 56 -3.84 7.27 5.92
N VAL A 57 -2.61 7.58 5.48
CA VAL A 57 -2.05 7.08 4.21
C VAL A 57 -1.95 5.56 4.23
N ALA A 58 -1.39 4.98 5.29
CA ALA A 58 -1.31 3.53 5.41
C ALA A 58 -2.69 2.88 5.42
N ALA A 59 -3.64 3.40 6.21
CA ALA A 59 -5.01 2.88 6.25
C ALA A 59 -5.68 2.90 4.87
N ALA A 60 -5.47 3.97 4.10
CA ALA A 60 -6.02 4.10 2.75
C ALA A 60 -5.36 3.12 1.75
N LEU A 61 -4.04 2.93 1.84
CA LEU A 61 -3.34 1.90 1.05
C LEU A 61 -3.80 0.48 1.40
N LEU A 62 -4.01 0.18 2.69
CA LEU A 62 -4.52 -1.12 3.12
C LEU A 62 -5.96 -1.36 2.64
N ARG A 63 -6.84 -0.36 2.68
CA ARG A 63 -8.16 -0.48 2.04
C ARG A 63 -8.07 -0.73 0.54
N LEU A 64 -7.13 -0.09 -0.14
CA LEU A 64 -6.91 -0.30 -1.56
C LEU A 64 -6.35 -1.70 -1.85
N LEU A 65 -5.48 -2.22 -0.98
CA LEU A 65 -4.99 -3.60 -1.03
C LEU A 65 -6.14 -4.60 -0.90
N GLU A 66 -7.02 -4.43 0.08
CA GLU A 66 -8.18 -5.31 0.28
C GLU A 66 -9.11 -5.29 -0.96
N ARG A 67 -9.33 -4.11 -1.57
CA ARG A 67 -10.08 -3.99 -2.84
C ARG A 67 -9.38 -4.71 -3.99
N ALA A 68 -8.07 -4.51 -4.14
CA ALA A 68 -7.30 -5.19 -5.16
C ALA A 68 -7.40 -6.71 -4.98
N VAL A 69 -7.26 -7.19 -3.74
CA VAL A 69 -7.39 -8.60 -3.37
C VAL A 69 -8.79 -9.13 -3.67
N ALA A 70 -9.85 -8.37 -3.40
CA ALA A 70 -11.23 -8.81 -3.68
C ALA A 70 -11.56 -8.85 -5.18
N CYS A 71 -10.96 -7.98 -5.99
CA CYS A 71 -11.28 -7.83 -7.42
C CYS A 71 -10.26 -8.49 -8.36
N ARG A 72 -9.15 -9.01 -7.83
CA ARG A 72 -8.07 -9.53 -8.66
C ARG A 72 -8.41 -10.85 -9.33
N ARG A 73 -7.68 -11.13 -10.41
CA ARG A 73 -7.57 -12.48 -10.98
C ARG A 73 -6.73 -13.38 -10.08
N GLN A 74 -6.88 -14.69 -10.23
CA GLN A 74 -6.18 -15.67 -9.41
C GLN A 74 -4.64 -15.60 -9.52
N ASP A 75 -4.12 -15.15 -10.67
CA ASP A 75 -2.70 -15.02 -10.98
C ASP A 75 -2.10 -13.66 -10.56
N THR A 76 -2.90 -12.79 -9.96
CA THR A 76 -2.45 -11.47 -9.51
C THR A 76 -1.90 -11.54 -8.08
N GLN A 77 -0.68 -11.03 -7.93
CA GLN A 77 -0.07 -10.75 -6.63
C GLN A 77 -0.26 -9.28 -6.27
N CYS A 78 -0.72 -9.00 -5.05
CA CYS A 78 -0.92 -7.65 -4.52
C CYS A 78 -0.16 -7.47 -3.21
N TRP A 79 0.52 -6.34 -3.03
CA TRP A 79 1.09 -5.95 -1.76
C TRP A 79 1.23 -4.43 -1.66
N VAL A 80 1.33 -3.91 -0.44
CA VAL A 80 1.64 -2.52 -0.16
C VAL A 80 3.08 -2.42 0.33
N VAL A 81 3.79 -1.39 -0.12
CA VAL A 81 5.04 -0.94 0.48
C VAL A 81 4.78 0.34 1.24
N LEU A 82 5.12 0.37 2.53
CA LEU A 82 5.15 1.58 3.35
C LEU A 82 6.61 1.96 3.58
N ALA A 83 7.04 3.04 2.93
CA ALA A 83 8.40 3.55 3.01
C ALA A 83 8.53 4.58 4.16
N PRO A 84 9.75 4.93 4.62
CA PRO A 84 9.96 6.02 5.57
C PRO A 84 9.31 7.34 5.11
N ASP A 85 9.49 7.71 3.84
CA ASP A 85 8.74 8.77 3.18
C ASP A 85 7.38 8.24 2.70
N SER A 86 6.29 8.82 3.20
CA SER A 86 4.93 8.45 2.80
C SER A 86 4.66 8.61 1.30
N GLY A 87 5.36 9.51 0.61
CA GLY A 87 5.23 9.65 -0.84
C GLY A 87 5.86 8.53 -1.64
N GLN A 88 6.75 7.75 -1.03
CA GLN A 88 7.32 6.52 -1.62
C GLN A 88 6.52 5.27 -1.26
N SER A 89 5.37 5.43 -0.59
CA SER A 89 4.49 4.34 -0.22
C SER A 89 3.44 4.12 -1.31
N ALA A 90 3.22 2.85 -1.68
CA ALA A 90 2.38 2.50 -2.82
C ALA A 90 1.75 1.10 -2.65
N LEU A 91 0.64 0.90 -3.34
CA LEU A 91 0.11 -0.43 -3.66
C LEU A 91 0.79 -0.92 -4.93
N PHE A 92 1.18 -2.19 -4.95
CA PHE A 92 1.77 -2.89 -6.09
C PHE A 92 0.86 -4.03 -6.55
N LEU A 93 0.83 -4.23 -7.87
CA LEU A 93 0.26 -5.37 -8.56
C LEU A 93 1.32 -6.02 -9.45
N HIS A 94 1.36 -7.34 -9.46
CA HIS A 94 2.23 -8.10 -10.36
C HIS A 94 1.53 -9.35 -10.87
N SER A 95 1.66 -9.62 -12.17
CA SER A 95 1.10 -10.80 -12.85
C SER A 95 2.19 -11.51 -13.66
N PRO A 96 1.94 -12.74 -14.15
CA PRO A 96 2.72 -13.28 -15.25
C PRO A 96 2.67 -12.27 -16.40
N ASN A 97 3.81 -12.06 -17.06
CA ASN A 97 3.95 -11.04 -18.09
C ASN A 97 5.05 -11.45 -19.09
N PRO A 98 5.03 -10.91 -20.32
CA PRO A 98 6.00 -11.26 -21.35
C PRO A 98 7.37 -10.61 -21.17
N GLN A 99 7.55 -9.73 -20.17
CA GLN A 99 8.78 -8.96 -19.98
C GLN A 99 9.92 -9.79 -19.37
N GLY A 100 9.66 -11.05 -19.01
CA GLY A 100 10.66 -11.94 -18.40
C GLY A 100 10.94 -11.62 -16.93
N THR A 101 10.16 -10.71 -16.33
CA THR A 101 10.25 -10.42 -14.90
C THR A 101 9.82 -11.64 -14.08
N PRO A 102 10.58 -12.04 -13.04
CA PRO A 102 10.23 -13.20 -12.22
C PRO A 102 8.84 -13.08 -11.60
N TRP A 103 8.00 -14.08 -11.84
CA TRP A 103 6.67 -14.21 -11.22
C TRP A 103 6.56 -15.54 -10.46
N PRO A 104 5.98 -15.55 -9.25
CA PRO A 104 5.57 -14.38 -8.47
C PRO A 104 6.78 -13.55 -8.00
N HIS A 105 6.56 -12.32 -7.54
CA HIS A 105 7.62 -11.53 -6.91
C HIS A 105 8.17 -12.31 -5.69
N PRO A 106 9.50 -12.52 -5.61
CA PRO A 106 10.08 -13.46 -4.65
C PRO A 106 10.13 -12.92 -3.21
N PHE A 107 10.04 -11.60 -3.01
CA PHE A 107 10.22 -10.96 -1.71
C PHE A 107 11.56 -11.28 -1.01
N ASP A 108 12.63 -11.39 -1.80
CA ASP A 108 13.96 -11.69 -1.28
C ASP A 108 14.40 -10.66 -0.23
N GLY A 109 14.88 -11.16 0.92
CA GLY A 109 15.31 -10.33 2.04
C GLY A 109 14.19 -9.74 2.91
N VAL A 110 12.91 -10.11 2.67
CA VAL A 110 11.81 -9.72 3.55
C VAL A 110 11.73 -10.66 4.75
N THR A 111 11.79 -10.10 5.96
CA THR A 111 11.42 -10.81 7.19
C THR A 111 9.93 -10.63 7.42
N TRP A 112 9.15 -11.72 7.28
CA TRP A 112 7.70 -11.72 7.51
C TRP A 112 7.32 -11.95 8.97
N ASP A 113 6.06 -11.69 9.28
CA ASP A 113 5.42 -11.93 10.58
C ASP A 113 6.09 -11.16 11.72
N ILE A 114 6.55 -9.95 11.41
CA ILE A 114 7.05 -9.00 12.39
C ILE A 114 5.91 -8.33 13.15
N GLU A 115 6.21 -7.83 14.35
CA GLU A 115 5.27 -7.02 15.11
C GLU A 115 4.99 -5.69 14.40
N ALA A 116 3.71 -5.30 14.38
CA ALA A 116 3.29 -4.04 13.79
C ALA A 116 3.67 -2.87 14.71
N PRO A 117 4.29 -1.80 14.19
CA PRO A 117 4.55 -0.62 15.00
C PRO A 117 3.24 0.07 15.43
N ASP A 118 3.25 0.78 16.56
CA ASP A 118 2.07 1.39 17.20
C ASP A 118 1.19 2.23 16.26
N TRP A 119 1.78 2.90 15.29
CA TRP A 119 1.04 3.76 14.36
C TRP A 119 0.32 2.98 13.25
N LEU A 120 0.76 1.75 12.97
CA LEU A 120 0.23 0.86 11.93
C LEU A 120 -0.70 -0.21 12.50
N ALA A 121 -0.40 -0.73 13.71
CA ALA A 121 -1.19 -1.78 14.35
C ALA A 121 -2.71 -1.48 14.39
N PRO A 122 -3.18 -0.24 14.68
CA PRO A 122 -4.62 0.06 14.74
C PRO A 122 -5.37 -0.03 13.41
N VAL A 123 -4.65 -0.05 12.28
CA VAL A 123 -5.26 -0.09 10.94
C VAL A 123 -5.03 -1.42 10.23
N MET A 124 -4.32 -2.35 10.88
CA MET A 124 -4.14 -3.71 10.40
C MET A 124 -5.32 -4.60 10.77
N THR A 125 -5.44 -5.73 10.07
CA THR A 125 -6.46 -6.76 10.28
C THR A 125 -5.76 -8.11 10.41
N GLN A 126 -6.45 -9.13 10.91
CA GLN A 126 -5.91 -10.50 11.01
C GLN A 126 -5.53 -11.11 9.65
N HIS A 127 -6.08 -10.58 8.56
CA HIS A 127 -5.77 -11.03 7.20
C HIS A 127 -4.49 -10.40 6.66
N HIS A 128 -3.98 -9.33 7.28
CA HIS A 128 -2.74 -8.70 6.86
C HIS A 128 -1.53 -9.48 7.39
N GLN A 129 -0.59 -9.82 6.51
CA GLN A 129 0.76 -10.23 6.85
C GLN A 129 1.70 -9.06 6.66
N LEU A 130 2.39 -8.67 7.73
CA LEU A 130 3.41 -7.63 7.72
C LEU A 130 4.80 -8.25 7.57
N GLY A 131 5.63 -7.61 6.77
CA GLY A 131 7.04 -7.90 6.64
C GLY A 131 7.89 -6.65 6.64
N ARG A 132 9.20 -6.83 6.83
CA ARG A 132 10.19 -5.76 6.77
C ARG A 132 11.29 -6.13 5.80
N TRP A 133 11.66 -5.16 4.97
CA TRP A 133 12.79 -5.25 4.06
C TRP A 133 13.80 -4.12 4.34
N GLY A 134 15.09 -4.44 4.26
CA GLY A 134 16.17 -3.51 4.55
C GLY A 134 16.46 -3.32 6.06
N SER A 135 17.67 -2.86 6.38
CA SER A 135 18.15 -2.65 7.75
C SER A 135 18.31 -1.18 8.14
N ALA A 136 18.90 -0.35 7.26
CA ALA A 136 19.18 1.06 7.54
C ALA A 136 17.94 1.95 7.40
N GLU A 137 17.15 1.77 6.34
CA GLU A 137 15.89 2.46 6.09
C GLU A 137 14.80 1.43 5.79
N PRO A 138 14.25 0.78 6.83
CA PRO A 138 13.36 -0.35 6.64
C PRO A 138 12.09 0.09 5.92
N ARG A 139 11.72 -0.68 4.90
CA ARG A 139 10.41 -0.61 4.26
C ARG A 139 9.54 -1.70 4.84
N LEU A 140 8.30 -1.34 5.18
CA LEU A 140 7.30 -2.31 5.59
C LEU A 140 6.56 -2.81 4.35
N LEU A 141 6.34 -4.11 4.28
CA LEU A 141 5.54 -4.74 3.24
C LEU A 141 4.29 -5.32 3.88
N VAL A 142 3.14 -5.11 3.25
CA VAL A 142 1.88 -5.69 3.71
C VAL A 142 1.24 -6.44 2.56
N ARG A 143 0.89 -7.71 2.78
CA ARG A 143 0.10 -8.52 1.86
C ARG A 143 -1.07 -9.17 2.61
N VAL A 144 -2.06 -9.68 1.88
CA VAL A 144 -3.17 -10.43 2.48
C VAL A 144 -2.81 -11.92 2.53
N ARG A 145 -3.02 -12.57 3.68
CA ARG A 145 -2.88 -14.02 3.86
C ARG A 145 -3.98 -14.72 3.05
N ALA A 146 -3.60 -15.75 2.31
CA ALA A 146 -4.54 -16.64 1.64
C ALA A 146 -5.30 -17.49 2.66
#